data_AF-A0A954PL23-F1
#
_entry.id   AF-A0A954PL23-F1
#
_cell.length_a   1.000
_cell.length_b   1.000
_cell.length_c   1.000
_cell.angle_alpha   90.00
_cell.angle_beta   90.00
_cell.angle_gamma   90.00
#
_symmetry.space_group_name_H-M   'P 1'
#
loop_
_entity.id
_entity.type
_entity.pdbx_description
1 polymer ?
#
loop_
_entity_poly.entity_id
_entity_poly.type
_entity_poly.pdbx_seq_one_letter_code
_entity_poly.pdbx_strand_id
1 'polypeptide(L)'
;MLRHAPLLLCLLLATVATAAERDVLPEELPDGPKTLMYRRFLLAQTTEALDRRTKEYEQIKTEEDARSYQQKMKDFFVERLGGFPQRTPLNPHSVARYERDGYIVEKVVFESRPNFHVTALLFLPPGKGPFPGVLVPCGHSGNGKAETKYQRASILMAQNGMAALCYDPLGQGERHQVRLDDGRTSPPNHTILGVSCIPLGTNFAQFRIWDGMRALDYLASRPEVDPDRLGCTGNSGGGTLTCYLMALDERIGCAAPSCYVTSMRSLLE
;
A
#
# COMPACT_ATOMS: atom_id res chain seq x y z
N MET A 1 17.93 -14.99 60.80
CA MET A 1 16.59 -14.39 60.55
C MET A 1 16.74 -12.86 60.61
N LEU A 2 16.04 -12.13 59.74
CA LEU A 2 16.01 -10.66 59.59
C LEU A 2 17.26 -9.96 59.00
N ARG A 3 17.36 -9.88 57.67
CA ARG A 3 18.22 -8.88 56.98
C ARG A 3 17.66 -8.26 55.68
N HIS A 4 16.40 -8.47 55.32
CA HIS A 4 15.81 -7.91 54.07
C HIS A 4 14.49 -7.14 54.25
N ALA A 5 14.13 -6.77 55.47
CA ALA A 5 12.86 -6.10 55.74
C ALA A 5 12.70 -4.64 55.23
N PRO A 6 13.75 -3.80 55.03
CA PRO A 6 13.51 -2.40 54.68
C PRO A 6 13.37 -2.15 53.16
N LEU A 7 13.85 -3.06 52.30
CA LEU A 7 13.74 -2.89 50.84
C LEU A 7 12.38 -3.31 50.27
N LEU A 8 11.69 -4.28 50.90
CA LEU A 8 10.33 -4.65 50.48
C LEU A 8 9.30 -3.55 50.82
N LEU A 9 9.53 -2.77 51.88
CA LEU A 9 8.58 -1.74 52.32
C LEU A 9 8.61 -0.49 51.43
N CYS A 10 9.76 -0.13 50.85
CA CYS A 10 9.85 0.96 49.86
C CYS A 10 9.24 0.61 48.49
N LEU A 11 9.16 -0.68 48.14
CA LEU A 11 8.48 -1.15 46.93
C LEU A 11 6.95 -1.32 47.11
N LEU A 12 6.47 -1.42 48.36
CA LEU A 12 5.05 -1.49 48.69
C LEU A 12 4.40 -0.11 48.93
N LEU A 13 5.20 0.94 49.11
CA LEU A 13 4.76 2.35 49.22
C LEU A 13 4.86 3.14 47.91
N ALA A 14 5.31 2.51 46.82
CA ALA A 14 4.99 2.99 45.48
C ALA A 14 3.52 2.68 45.23
N THR A 15 2.68 3.48 45.90
CA THR A 15 1.25 3.57 45.68
C THR A 15 1.00 3.47 44.20
N VAL A 16 0.13 2.51 43.89
CA VAL A 16 -0.82 2.52 42.80
C VAL A 16 -1.27 3.97 42.57
N ALA A 17 -0.48 4.75 41.83
CA ALA A 17 -0.95 5.95 41.17
C ALA A 17 -1.92 5.40 40.14
N THR A 18 -3.16 5.21 40.60
CA THR A 18 -4.29 4.87 39.77
C THR A 18 -4.21 5.79 38.56
N ALA A 19 -4.44 5.28 37.36
CA ALA A 19 -4.28 6.06 36.11
C ALA A 19 -4.97 7.44 36.14
N ALA A 20 -5.93 7.66 37.05
CA ALA A 20 -6.54 8.94 37.39
C ALA A 20 -5.54 10.06 37.80
N GLU A 21 -4.40 9.76 38.43
CA GLU A 21 -3.44 10.78 38.90
C GLU A 21 -2.55 11.37 37.78
N ARG A 22 -2.64 10.83 36.55
CA ARG A 22 -1.85 11.31 35.40
C ARG A 22 -2.64 12.21 34.46
N ASP A 23 -3.91 12.48 34.76
CA ASP A 23 -4.74 13.34 33.94
C ASP A 23 -4.58 14.80 34.34
N VAL A 24 -3.63 15.47 33.68
CA VAL A 24 -3.27 16.87 33.95
C VAL A 24 -4.16 17.87 33.19
N LEU A 25 -5.14 17.41 32.42
CA LEU A 25 -6.01 18.24 31.60
C LEU A 25 -7.48 18.15 32.06
N PRO A 26 -8.19 19.28 32.10
CA PRO A 26 -9.63 19.26 32.34
C PRO A 26 -10.35 18.52 31.20
N GLU A 27 -11.49 17.90 31.50
CA GLU A 27 -12.32 17.18 30.50
C GLU A 27 -12.70 18.08 29.31
N GLU A 28 -13.03 19.33 29.61
CA GLU A 28 -13.32 20.37 28.62
C GLU A 28 -12.18 21.38 28.56
N LEU A 29 -11.68 21.60 27.34
CA LEU A 29 -10.75 22.69 27.02
C LEU A 29 -11.55 23.82 26.32
N PRO A 30 -11.01 25.05 26.20
CA PRO A 30 -11.71 26.15 25.53
C PRO A 30 -12.25 25.82 24.14
N ASP A 31 -11.58 24.91 23.43
CA ASP A 31 -11.93 24.49 22.06
C ASP A 31 -12.63 23.11 22.01
N GLY A 32 -13.17 22.65 23.14
CA GLY A 32 -13.96 21.42 23.31
C GLY A 32 -13.23 20.27 24.01
N PRO A 33 -13.77 19.03 23.96
CA PRO A 33 -13.32 17.93 24.81
C PRO A 33 -11.83 17.59 24.65
N LYS A 34 -11.14 17.21 25.74
CA LYS A 34 -9.73 16.83 25.73
C LYS A 34 -9.44 15.61 24.84
N THR A 35 -10.41 14.71 24.70
CA THR A 35 -10.35 13.53 23.81
C THR A 35 -10.19 13.91 22.33
N LEU A 36 -10.57 15.13 21.95
CA LEU A 36 -10.41 15.65 20.60
C LEU A 36 -9.17 16.55 20.43
N MET A 37 -8.44 16.84 21.50
CA MET A 37 -7.30 17.78 21.47
C MET A 37 -6.25 17.37 20.43
N TYR A 38 -5.83 16.10 20.42
CA TYR A 38 -4.84 15.61 19.45
C TYR A 38 -5.37 15.64 18.02
N ARG A 39 -6.65 15.28 17.81
CA ARG A 39 -7.29 15.37 16.50
C ARG A 39 -7.32 16.81 15.99
N ARG A 40 -7.72 17.77 16.84
CA ARG A 40 -7.75 19.21 16.49
C ARG A 40 -6.35 19.71 16.12
N PHE A 41 -5.35 19.38 16.92
CA PHE A 41 -3.95 19.73 16.66
C PHE A 41 -3.48 19.22 15.28
N LEU A 42 -3.70 17.93 14.99
CA LEU A 42 -3.32 17.34 13.70
C LEU A 42 -4.11 17.92 12.53
N LEU A 43 -5.40 18.21 12.70
CA LEU A 43 -6.22 18.85 11.68
C LEU A 43 -5.71 20.25 11.35
N ALA A 44 -5.36 21.06 12.36
CA ALA A 44 -4.79 22.40 12.15
C ALA A 44 -3.50 22.32 11.32
N GLN A 45 -2.57 21.43 11.71
CA GLN A 45 -1.33 21.21 10.94
C GLN A 45 -1.60 20.73 9.51
N THR A 46 -2.60 19.87 9.33
CA THR A 46 -2.98 19.36 8.01
C THR A 46 -3.56 20.46 7.13
N THR A 47 -4.46 21.29 7.68
CA THR A 47 -5.04 22.45 6.98
C THR A 47 -3.95 23.41 6.52
N GLU A 48 -3.01 23.78 7.40
CA GLU A 48 -1.87 24.64 7.03
C GLU A 48 -1.02 24.03 5.90
N ALA A 49 -0.75 22.72 5.96
CA ALA A 49 0.00 22.04 4.92
C ALA A 49 -0.76 22.00 3.58
N LEU A 50 -2.08 21.80 3.61
CA LEU A 50 -2.93 21.82 2.42
C LEU A 50 -3.01 23.22 1.82
N ASP A 51 -3.10 24.26 2.63
CA ASP A 51 -3.08 25.65 2.17
C ASP A 51 -1.75 26.02 1.50
N ARG A 52 -0.62 25.61 2.10
CA ARG A 52 0.71 25.77 1.47
C ARG A 52 0.80 25.05 0.12
N ARG A 53 0.34 23.79 0.05
CA ARG A 53 0.29 23.02 -1.20
C ARG A 53 -0.54 23.74 -2.26
N THR A 54 -1.73 24.24 -1.91
CA THR A 54 -2.60 24.95 -2.86
C THR A 54 -1.90 26.19 -3.43
N LYS A 55 -1.29 27.02 -2.57
CA LYS A 55 -0.54 28.21 -3.01
C LYS A 55 0.60 27.87 -3.97
N GLU A 56 1.34 26.80 -3.69
CA GLU A 56 2.42 26.32 -4.57
C GLU A 56 1.87 25.80 -5.90
N TYR A 57 0.82 24.99 -5.87
CA TYR A 57 0.16 24.44 -7.05
C TYR A 57 -0.37 25.55 -7.97
N GLU A 58 -0.92 26.62 -7.40
CA GLU A 58 -1.41 27.77 -8.16
C GLU A 58 -0.30 28.53 -8.91
N GLN A 59 0.98 28.37 -8.55
CA GLN A 59 2.11 28.98 -9.26
C GLN A 59 2.52 28.22 -10.53
N ILE A 60 2.02 26.99 -10.74
CA ILE A 60 2.37 26.19 -11.91
C ILE A 60 1.67 26.78 -13.14
N LYS A 61 2.42 27.45 -14.03
CA LYS A 61 1.86 28.12 -15.22
C LYS A 61 2.37 27.54 -16.54
N THR A 62 3.50 26.86 -16.51
CA THR A 62 4.15 26.31 -17.70
C THR A 62 4.32 24.79 -17.60
N GLU A 63 4.64 24.16 -18.73
CA GLU A 63 5.01 22.74 -18.76
C GLU A 63 6.27 22.46 -17.93
N GLU A 64 7.25 23.37 -17.96
CA GLU A 64 8.48 23.27 -17.18
C GLU A 64 8.20 23.33 -15.67
N ASP A 65 7.32 24.23 -15.23
CA ASP A 65 6.87 24.29 -13.83
C ASP A 65 6.20 22.97 -13.42
N ALA A 66 5.35 22.42 -14.29
CA ALA A 66 4.62 21.19 -14.02
C ALA A 66 5.58 20.00 -13.88
N ARG A 67 6.55 19.86 -14.79
CA ARG A 67 7.59 18.81 -14.73
C ARG A 67 8.44 18.96 -13.47
N SER A 68 8.87 20.17 -13.15
CA SER A 68 9.66 20.46 -11.94
C SER A 68 8.88 20.15 -10.66
N TYR A 69 7.60 20.52 -10.60
CA TYR A 69 6.72 20.20 -9.48
C TYR A 69 6.48 18.69 -9.34
N GLN A 70 6.23 17.98 -10.45
CA GLN A 70 6.07 16.52 -10.45
C GLN A 70 7.32 15.82 -9.90
N GLN A 71 8.51 16.22 -10.34
CA GLN A 71 9.76 15.66 -9.85
C GLN A 71 9.94 15.94 -8.35
N LYS A 72 9.75 17.20 -7.91
CA LYS A 72 9.82 17.57 -6.49
C LYS A 72 8.85 16.75 -5.63
N MET A 73 7.61 16.55 -6.09
CA MET A 73 6.60 15.77 -5.36
C MET A 73 6.93 14.28 -5.35
N LYS A 74 7.48 13.73 -6.43
CA LYS A 74 7.98 12.35 -6.51
C LYS A 74 9.09 12.14 -5.47
N ASP A 75 10.09 13.02 -5.45
CA ASP A 75 11.22 12.94 -4.53
C ASP A 75 10.79 13.07 -3.08
N PHE A 76 9.94 14.07 -2.78
CA PHE A 76 9.34 14.24 -1.46
C PHE A 76 8.56 12.98 -1.04
N PHE A 77 7.75 12.41 -1.93
CA PHE A 77 6.96 11.22 -1.60
C PHE A 77 7.86 10.02 -1.29
N VAL A 78 8.88 9.75 -2.11
CA VAL A 78 9.84 8.66 -1.89
C VAL A 78 10.63 8.86 -0.60
N GLU A 79 11.06 10.07 -0.30
CA GLU A 79 11.73 10.40 0.98
C GLU A 79 10.82 10.06 2.17
N ARG A 80 9.53 10.45 2.13
CA ARG A 80 8.57 10.18 3.21
C ARG A 80 8.16 8.71 3.33
N LEU A 81 8.39 7.89 2.29
CA LEU A 81 8.25 6.44 2.36
C LEU A 81 9.47 5.75 3.01
N GLY A 82 10.58 6.48 3.22
CA GLY A 82 11.86 5.93 3.67
C GLY A 82 12.70 5.36 2.52
N GLY A 83 12.48 5.82 1.28
CA GLY A 83 13.16 5.33 0.09
C GLY A 83 12.70 3.94 -0.36
N PHE A 84 13.28 3.46 -1.47
CA PHE A 84 13.09 2.09 -1.96
C PHE A 84 14.40 1.31 -1.89
N PRO A 85 14.34 -0.01 -1.64
CA PRO A 85 15.53 -0.84 -1.70
C PRO A 85 16.03 -0.99 -3.15
N GLN A 86 17.20 -1.59 -3.33
CA GLN A 86 17.67 -1.94 -4.67
C GLN A 86 16.86 -3.11 -5.26
N ARG A 87 16.67 -3.09 -6.58
CA ARG A 87 16.12 -4.25 -7.31
C ARG A 87 17.07 -5.43 -7.16
N THR A 88 16.51 -6.59 -6.82
CA THR A 88 17.22 -7.88 -6.69
C THR A 88 16.71 -8.87 -7.75
N PRO A 89 17.27 -10.07 -7.93
CA PRO A 89 16.65 -11.09 -8.78
C PRO A 89 15.21 -11.41 -8.34
N LEU A 90 14.29 -11.61 -9.28
CA LEU A 90 12.89 -11.93 -8.97
C LEU A 90 12.69 -13.39 -8.54
N ASN A 91 13.62 -14.29 -8.86
CA ASN A 91 13.51 -15.73 -8.58
C ASN A 91 12.09 -16.31 -8.81
N PRO A 92 11.49 -16.12 -10.01
CA PRO A 92 10.10 -16.48 -10.22
C PRO A 92 9.93 -18.00 -10.37
N HIS A 93 8.87 -18.53 -9.79
CA HIS A 93 8.46 -19.94 -9.87
C HIS A 93 7.01 -20.04 -10.33
N SER A 94 6.76 -20.80 -11.40
CA SER A 94 5.41 -21.18 -11.80
C SER A 94 4.97 -22.40 -10.99
N VAL A 95 3.85 -22.26 -10.30
CA VAL A 95 3.31 -23.29 -9.39
C VAL A 95 2.30 -24.16 -10.13
N ALA A 96 1.48 -23.56 -10.99
CA ALA A 96 0.50 -24.27 -11.79
C ALA A 96 0.11 -23.45 -13.01
N ARG A 97 -0.26 -24.11 -14.10
CA ARG A 97 -0.79 -23.51 -15.31
C ARG A 97 -2.06 -24.23 -15.71
N TYR A 98 -3.06 -23.46 -16.11
CA TYR A 98 -4.34 -23.99 -16.52
C TYR A 98 -4.83 -23.31 -17.80
N GLU A 99 -5.20 -24.13 -18.78
CA GLU A 99 -5.93 -23.66 -19.95
C GLU A 99 -7.42 -23.55 -19.62
N ARG A 100 -8.05 -22.48 -20.10
CA ARG A 100 -9.46 -22.18 -19.90
C ARG A 100 -10.03 -21.71 -21.24
N ASP A 101 -11.35 -21.62 -21.29
CA ASP A 101 -12.02 -21.13 -22.49
C ASP A 101 -11.68 -19.66 -22.75
N GLY A 102 -10.85 -19.43 -23.79
CA GLY A 102 -10.42 -18.10 -24.23
C GLY A 102 -9.27 -17.47 -23.44
N TYR A 103 -8.63 -18.15 -22.48
CA TYR A 103 -7.46 -17.63 -21.76
C TYR A 103 -6.65 -18.72 -21.06
N ILE A 104 -5.44 -18.36 -20.60
CA ILE A 104 -4.58 -19.19 -19.76
C ILE A 104 -4.39 -18.50 -18.42
N VAL A 105 -4.37 -19.25 -17.31
CA VAL A 105 -4.00 -18.71 -16.00
C VAL A 105 -2.81 -19.47 -15.42
N GLU A 106 -1.77 -18.75 -15.03
CA GLU A 106 -0.61 -19.25 -14.31
C GLU A 106 -0.60 -18.75 -12.87
N LYS A 107 -0.40 -19.66 -11.92
CA LYS A 107 -0.10 -19.33 -10.53
C LYS A 107 1.40 -19.15 -10.40
N VAL A 108 1.83 -17.99 -9.95
CA VAL A 108 3.25 -17.62 -9.94
C VAL A 108 3.63 -17.01 -8.61
N VAL A 109 4.85 -17.29 -8.17
CA VAL A 109 5.45 -16.71 -6.97
C VAL A 109 6.80 -16.14 -7.35
N PHE A 110 7.12 -14.95 -6.87
CA PHE A 110 8.41 -14.29 -7.11
C PHE A 110 8.81 -13.45 -5.90
N GLU A 111 10.05 -13.01 -5.84
CA GLU A 111 10.62 -12.21 -4.77
C GLU A 111 10.60 -10.72 -5.10
N SER A 112 9.97 -9.91 -4.24
CA SER A 112 10.12 -8.44 -4.32
C SER A 112 11.36 -7.95 -3.58
N ARG A 113 11.82 -8.72 -2.59
CA ARG A 113 13.07 -8.57 -1.83
C ARG A 113 13.63 -9.98 -1.57
N PRO A 114 14.92 -10.15 -1.23
CA PRO A 114 15.45 -11.47 -0.91
C PRO A 114 14.61 -12.18 0.15
N ASN A 115 14.11 -13.38 -0.17
CA ASN A 115 13.23 -14.20 0.68
C ASN A 115 11.85 -13.58 1.00
N PHE A 116 11.45 -12.48 0.33
CA PHE A 116 10.16 -11.83 0.54
C PHE A 116 9.25 -12.03 -0.67
N HIS A 117 8.40 -13.03 -0.55
CA HIS A 117 7.62 -13.57 -1.67
C HIS A 117 6.34 -12.77 -1.93
N VAL A 118 6.04 -12.60 -3.21
CA VAL A 118 4.80 -12.07 -3.77
C VAL A 118 4.14 -13.19 -4.57
N THR A 119 2.87 -13.45 -4.25
CA THR A 119 2.04 -14.47 -4.88
C THR A 119 1.11 -13.78 -5.89
N ALA A 120 1.00 -14.33 -7.09
CA ALA A 120 0.24 -13.72 -8.18
C ALA A 120 -0.45 -14.74 -9.08
N LEU A 121 -1.44 -14.26 -9.83
CA LEU A 121 -2.09 -14.92 -10.94
C LEU A 121 -1.80 -14.13 -12.21
N LEU A 122 -1.13 -14.76 -13.17
CA LEU A 122 -0.88 -14.23 -14.50
C LEU A 122 -1.94 -14.81 -15.45
N PHE A 123 -2.75 -13.95 -16.03
CA PHE A 123 -3.77 -14.27 -17.02
C PHE A 123 -3.24 -13.87 -18.40
N LEU A 124 -3.23 -14.81 -19.34
CA LEU A 124 -2.69 -14.61 -20.68
C LEU A 124 -3.78 -14.86 -21.73
N PRO A 125 -3.84 -14.04 -22.80
CA PRO A 125 -4.54 -14.40 -24.01
C PRO A 125 -3.94 -15.69 -24.63
N PRO A 126 -4.72 -16.46 -25.40
CA PRO A 126 -4.16 -17.56 -26.18
C PRO A 126 -3.20 -17.04 -27.27
N GLY A 127 -2.14 -17.78 -27.55
CA GLY A 127 -1.14 -17.43 -28.56
C GLY A 127 0.22 -17.07 -27.96
N LYS A 128 1.10 -16.47 -28.78
CA LYS A 128 2.50 -16.21 -28.42
C LYS A 128 2.78 -14.77 -27.94
N GLY A 129 1.85 -13.84 -28.14
CA GLY A 129 2.07 -12.41 -27.91
C GLY A 129 2.96 -11.75 -28.98
N PRO A 130 3.63 -10.62 -28.67
CA PRO A 130 3.60 -9.95 -27.37
C PRO A 130 2.28 -9.20 -27.16
N PHE A 131 1.68 -9.36 -25.98
CA PHE A 131 0.43 -8.72 -25.59
C PHE A 131 0.72 -7.47 -24.75
N PRO A 132 -0.09 -6.40 -24.84
CA PRO A 132 -0.09 -5.36 -23.81
C PRO A 132 -0.29 -5.97 -22.42
N GLY A 133 0.47 -5.51 -21.44
CA GLY A 133 0.44 -6.01 -20.06
C GLY A 133 -0.29 -5.06 -19.13
N VAL A 134 -1.15 -5.59 -18.25
CA VAL A 134 -1.89 -4.82 -17.24
C VAL A 134 -1.58 -5.34 -15.85
N LEU A 135 -0.96 -4.52 -15.01
CA LEU A 135 -0.83 -4.80 -13.60
C LEU A 135 -2.15 -4.51 -12.88
N VAL A 136 -2.64 -5.49 -12.11
CA VAL A 136 -3.91 -5.40 -11.39
C VAL A 136 -3.65 -5.47 -9.88
N PRO A 137 -3.29 -4.36 -9.20
CA PRO A 137 -3.24 -4.35 -7.75
C PRO A 137 -4.63 -4.62 -7.16
N CYS A 138 -4.77 -5.71 -6.44
CA CYS A 138 -6.02 -6.06 -5.79
C CYS A 138 -6.27 -5.07 -4.61
N GLY A 139 -7.50 -4.59 -4.43
CA GLY A 139 -7.90 -3.74 -3.29
C GLY A 139 -8.21 -4.56 -2.04
N HIS A 140 -8.71 -3.91 -0.97
CA HIS A 140 -8.96 -4.57 0.33
C HIS A 140 -9.87 -5.79 0.19
N SER A 141 -9.24 -6.97 0.16
CA SER A 141 -9.87 -8.26 0.01
C SER A 141 -9.17 -9.27 0.90
N GLY A 142 -9.94 -9.98 1.72
CA GLY A 142 -9.40 -11.04 2.58
C GLY A 142 -8.72 -12.15 1.77
N ASN A 143 -9.31 -12.51 0.62
CA ASN A 143 -8.82 -13.56 -0.28
C ASN A 143 -7.90 -13.03 -1.40
N GLY A 144 -7.52 -11.75 -1.35
CA GLY A 144 -6.56 -11.14 -2.27
C GLY A 144 -6.87 -11.39 -3.75
N LYS A 145 -5.88 -11.89 -4.49
CA LYS A 145 -5.95 -12.24 -5.93
C LYS A 145 -6.99 -13.30 -6.27
N ALA A 146 -7.40 -14.11 -5.29
CA ALA A 146 -8.42 -15.14 -5.49
C ALA A 146 -9.85 -14.60 -5.37
N GLU A 147 -10.05 -13.33 -5.00
CA GLU A 147 -11.36 -12.68 -5.01
C GLU A 147 -11.97 -12.61 -6.42
N THR A 148 -13.23 -13.03 -6.53
CA THR A 148 -13.96 -13.19 -7.77
C THR A 148 -13.95 -11.94 -8.64
N LYS A 149 -14.09 -10.75 -8.06
CA LYS A 149 -14.11 -9.49 -8.82
C LYS A 149 -12.78 -9.23 -9.54
N TYR A 150 -11.66 -9.48 -8.88
CA TYR A 150 -10.33 -9.27 -9.48
C TYR A 150 -10.01 -10.33 -10.52
N GLN A 151 -10.34 -11.60 -10.25
CA GLN A 151 -10.20 -12.66 -11.26
C GLN A 151 -11.04 -12.35 -12.51
N ARG A 152 -12.31 -11.94 -12.36
CA ARG A 152 -13.18 -11.61 -13.50
C ARG A 152 -12.60 -10.46 -14.33
N ALA A 153 -12.09 -9.40 -13.69
CA ALA A 153 -11.44 -8.31 -14.42
C ALA A 153 -10.21 -8.79 -15.20
N SER A 154 -9.34 -9.58 -14.59
CA SER A 154 -8.13 -10.11 -15.25
C SER A 154 -8.45 -11.13 -16.36
N ILE A 155 -9.49 -11.95 -16.20
CA ILE A 155 -9.99 -12.87 -17.24
C ILE A 155 -10.50 -12.07 -18.44
N LEU A 156 -11.31 -11.03 -18.19
CA LEU A 156 -11.83 -10.18 -19.27
C LEU A 156 -10.70 -9.48 -20.03
N MET A 157 -9.64 -9.04 -19.35
CA MET A 157 -8.45 -8.48 -20.01
C MET A 157 -7.79 -9.50 -20.92
N ALA A 158 -7.54 -10.72 -20.43
CA ALA A 158 -6.94 -11.80 -21.22
C ALA A 158 -7.79 -12.19 -22.43
N GLN A 159 -9.11 -12.31 -22.25
CA GLN A 159 -10.04 -12.59 -23.35
C GLN A 159 -10.11 -11.46 -24.38
N ASN A 160 -9.69 -10.24 -24.02
CA ASN A 160 -9.61 -9.07 -24.91
C ASN A 160 -8.16 -8.76 -25.35
N GLY A 161 -7.25 -9.73 -25.28
CA GLY A 161 -5.90 -9.61 -25.86
C GLY A 161 -4.90 -8.85 -24.99
N MET A 162 -5.15 -8.68 -23.69
CA MET A 162 -4.22 -8.08 -22.72
C MET A 162 -3.77 -9.12 -21.70
N ALA A 163 -2.46 -9.27 -21.50
CA ALA A 163 -1.94 -10.03 -20.36
C ALA A 163 -2.24 -9.27 -19.06
N ALA A 164 -2.69 -9.95 -18.01
CA ALA A 164 -3.04 -9.31 -16.74
C ALA A 164 -2.40 -10.03 -15.54
N LEU A 165 -1.81 -9.28 -14.61
CA LEU A 165 -1.21 -9.82 -13.40
C LEU A 165 -1.90 -9.26 -12.15
N CYS A 166 -2.74 -10.04 -11.45
CA CYS A 166 -3.19 -9.70 -10.08
C CYS A 166 -2.28 -10.38 -9.08
N TYR A 167 -1.74 -9.60 -8.15
CA TYR A 167 -0.88 -10.08 -7.08
C TYR A 167 -1.51 -9.78 -5.73
N ASP A 168 -1.22 -10.60 -4.73
CA ASP A 168 -1.64 -10.33 -3.36
C ASP A 168 -0.85 -9.12 -2.81
N PRO A 169 -1.49 -8.00 -2.45
CA PRO A 169 -0.81 -6.96 -1.69
C PRO A 169 -0.42 -7.50 -0.31
N LEU A 170 0.62 -6.95 0.28
CA LEU A 170 1.04 -7.33 1.62
C LEU A 170 -0.11 -7.16 2.63
N GLY A 171 -0.36 -8.18 3.46
CA GLY A 171 -1.48 -8.21 4.41
C GLY A 171 -2.81 -8.69 3.83
N GLN A 172 -2.79 -9.37 2.67
CA GLN A 172 -3.97 -9.91 1.98
C GLN A 172 -3.69 -11.26 1.32
N GLY A 173 -4.73 -12.06 1.05
CA GLY A 173 -4.61 -13.33 0.35
C GLY A 173 -3.61 -14.29 1.00
N GLU A 174 -2.66 -14.80 0.24
CA GLU A 174 -1.60 -15.70 0.74
C GLU A 174 -0.51 -14.95 1.54
N ARG A 175 -0.63 -13.63 1.70
CA ARG A 175 0.38 -12.75 2.30
C ARG A 175 -0.09 -12.06 3.57
N HIS A 176 -1.06 -12.64 4.28
CA HIS A 176 -1.42 -12.23 5.64
C HIS A 176 -0.22 -12.36 6.57
N GLN A 177 0.09 -11.29 7.32
CA GLN A 177 1.22 -11.27 8.25
C GLN A 177 0.76 -11.45 9.70
N VAL A 178 -0.45 -10.97 10.03
CA VAL A 178 -1.04 -11.12 11.36
C VAL A 178 -2.34 -11.92 11.23
N ARG A 179 -2.46 -12.97 12.02
CA ARG A 179 -3.70 -13.71 12.20
C ARG A 179 -4.48 -13.07 13.33
N LEU A 180 -5.69 -12.61 13.04
CA LEU A 180 -6.61 -12.09 14.06
C LEU A 180 -7.58 -13.19 14.46
N ASP A 181 -7.79 -13.36 15.77
CA ASP A 181 -8.63 -14.43 16.32
C ASP A 181 -10.11 -14.29 15.94
N ASP A 182 -10.52 -13.10 15.50
CA ASP A 182 -11.88 -12.77 15.07
C ASP A 182 -12.17 -13.06 13.58
N GLY A 183 -11.21 -13.66 12.87
CA GLY A 183 -11.35 -14.00 11.45
C GLY A 183 -11.27 -12.81 10.48
N ARG A 184 -11.07 -11.58 10.98
CA ARG A 184 -10.83 -10.42 10.12
C ARG A 184 -9.44 -10.50 9.51
N THR A 185 -9.36 -10.18 8.23
CA THR A 185 -8.14 -10.36 7.42
C THR A 185 -7.61 -9.02 6.92
N SER A 186 -8.48 -8.09 6.55
CA SER A 186 -8.15 -6.72 6.16
C SER A 186 -9.42 -5.86 6.38
N PRO A 187 -9.40 -4.62 6.91
CA PRO A 187 -8.27 -3.69 7.11
C PRO A 187 -7.38 -3.79 8.37
N PRO A 188 -7.70 -4.49 9.50
CA PRO A 188 -6.93 -4.30 10.73
C PRO A 188 -5.45 -4.72 10.63
N ASN A 189 -5.11 -5.69 9.75
CA ASN A 189 -3.74 -6.02 9.39
C ASN A 189 -2.94 -4.79 8.92
N HIS A 190 -3.53 -3.94 8.06
CA HIS A 190 -2.84 -2.75 7.55
C HIS A 190 -2.56 -1.72 8.63
N THR A 191 -3.47 -1.57 9.59
CA THR A 191 -3.26 -0.67 10.74
C THR A 191 -2.16 -1.17 11.64
N ILE A 192 -2.18 -2.46 12.01
CA ILE A 192 -1.17 -3.06 12.90
C ILE A 192 0.21 -2.97 12.25
N LEU A 193 0.35 -3.39 10.99
CA LEU A 193 1.61 -3.31 10.27
C LEU A 193 2.04 -1.86 10.04
N GLY A 194 1.11 -0.98 9.68
CA GLY A 194 1.35 0.46 9.49
C GLY A 194 1.92 1.14 10.73
N VAL A 195 1.29 0.95 11.88
CA VAL A 195 1.77 1.52 13.15
C VAL A 195 3.11 0.90 13.56
N SER A 196 3.30 -0.40 13.32
CA SER A 196 4.56 -1.08 13.62
C SER A 196 5.74 -0.57 12.79
N CYS A 197 5.48 -0.02 11.59
CA CYS A 197 6.52 0.59 10.74
C CYS A 197 7.02 1.94 11.27
N ILE A 198 6.18 2.72 11.97
CA ILE A 198 6.50 4.08 12.43
C ILE A 198 7.79 4.14 13.28
N PRO A 199 7.96 3.34 14.36
CA PRO A 199 9.17 3.41 15.20
C PRO A 199 10.43 2.94 14.46
N LEU A 200 10.29 2.23 13.35
CA LEU A 200 11.41 1.76 12.53
C LEU A 200 11.81 2.79 11.45
N GLY A 201 11.18 3.96 11.42
CA GLY A 201 11.41 4.98 10.40
C GLY A 201 11.01 4.51 8.99
N THR A 202 10.14 3.50 8.90
CA THR A 202 9.65 2.95 7.63
C THR A 202 8.15 3.18 7.48
N ASN A 203 7.61 2.82 6.32
CA ASN A 203 6.22 3.03 5.98
C ASN A 203 5.64 1.78 5.33
N PHE A 204 4.50 1.30 5.81
CA PHE A 204 3.84 0.12 5.22
C PHE A 204 3.47 0.32 3.75
N ALA A 205 3.18 1.55 3.32
CA ALA A 205 2.95 1.87 1.91
C ALA A 205 4.19 1.58 1.05
N GLN A 206 5.41 1.77 1.58
CA GLN A 206 6.66 1.45 0.89
C GLN A 206 6.70 -0.02 0.47
N PHE A 207 6.30 -0.93 1.38
CA PHE A 207 6.26 -2.36 1.08
C PHE A 207 5.31 -2.67 -0.06
N ARG A 208 4.10 -2.12 -0.01
CA ARG A 208 3.06 -2.39 -1.01
C ARG A 208 3.38 -1.79 -2.37
N ILE A 209 3.92 -0.57 -2.40
CA ILE A 209 4.33 0.10 -3.64
C ILE A 209 5.50 -0.66 -4.27
N TRP A 210 6.52 -0.98 -3.47
CA TRP A 210 7.67 -1.74 -3.95
C TRP A 210 7.24 -3.09 -4.52
N ASP A 211 6.39 -3.85 -3.82
CA ASP A 211 5.87 -5.12 -4.32
C ASP A 211 5.15 -4.94 -5.67
N GLY A 212 4.41 -3.85 -5.86
CA GLY A 212 3.77 -3.51 -7.13
C GLY A 212 4.78 -3.18 -8.25
N MET A 213 5.83 -2.41 -7.96
CA MET A 213 6.90 -2.13 -8.94
C MET A 213 7.64 -3.42 -9.34
N ARG A 214 7.86 -4.32 -8.38
CA ARG A 214 8.47 -5.63 -8.59
C ARG A 214 7.55 -6.60 -9.33
N ALA A 215 6.24 -6.51 -9.11
CA ALA A 215 5.25 -7.22 -9.91
C ALA A 215 5.24 -6.72 -11.37
N LEU A 216 5.43 -5.42 -11.59
CA LEU A 216 5.61 -4.87 -12.94
C LEU A 216 6.91 -5.36 -13.60
N ASP A 217 8.01 -5.45 -12.84
CA ASP A 217 9.27 -6.05 -13.31
C ASP A 217 9.05 -7.50 -13.78
N TYR A 218 8.29 -8.30 -13.01
CA TYR A 218 7.93 -9.66 -13.39
C TYR A 218 7.09 -9.68 -14.66
N LEU A 219 6.02 -8.86 -14.72
CA LEU A 219 5.13 -8.79 -15.88
C LEU A 219 5.90 -8.43 -17.17
N ALA A 220 6.76 -7.42 -17.10
CA ALA A 220 7.58 -6.97 -18.24
C ALA A 220 8.66 -7.98 -18.66
N SER A 221 9.06 -8.90 -17.77
CA SER A 221 10.04 -9.95 -18.08
C SER A 221 9.45 -11.13 -18.86
N ARG A 222 8.12 -11.20 -18.98
CA ARG A 222 7.43 -12.31 -19.63
C ARG A 222 7.57 -12.21 -21.15
N PRO A 223 7.97 -13.30 -21.85
CA PRO A 223 8.09 -13.29 -23.30
C PRO A 223 6.73 -13.07 -24.01
N GLU A 224 5.62 -13.35 -23.33
CA GLU A 224 4.27 -13.13 -23.85
C GLU A 224 3.83 -11.66 -23.77
N VAL A 225 4.58 -10.79 -23.09
CA VAL A 225 4.20 -9.42 -22.78
C VAL A 225 5.09 -8.41 -23.51
N ASP A 226 4.47 -7.38 -24.05
CA ASP A 226 5.16 -6.22 -24.61
C ASP A 226 5.58 -5.27 -23.47
N PRO A 227 6.89 -5.13 -23.16
CA PRO A 227 7.35 -4.30 -22.06
C PRO A 227 7.15 -2.79 -22.30
N ASP A 228 6.89 -2.38 -23.55
CA ASP A 228 6.64 -0.98 -23.92
C ASP A 228 5.15 -0.62 -23.88
N ARG A 229 4.27 -1.60 -23.63
CA ARG A 229 2.81 -1.43 -23.55
C ARG A 229 2.25 -1.92 -22.23
N LEU A 230 2.68 -1.27 -21.15
CA LEU A 230 2.26 -1.59 -19.79
C LEU A 230 1.22 -0.60 -19.26
N GLY A 231 0.18 -1.13 -18.62
CA GLY A 231 -0.85 -0.37 -17.94
C GLY A 231 -1.09 -0.85 -16.51
N CYS A 232 -1.85 -0.09 -15.73
CA CYS A 232 -2.19 -0.43 -14.35
C CYS A 232 -3.63 -0.05 -14.00
N THR A 233 -4.37 -0.95 -13.35
CA THR A 233 -5.74 -0.64 -12.88
C THR A 233 -6.12 -1.44 -11.63
N GLY A 234 -6.87 -0.80 -10.74
CA GLY A 234 -7.29 -1.40 -9.48
C GLY A 234 -8.43 -0.61 -8.85
N ASN A 235 -9.13 -1.24 -7.91
CA ASN A 235 -10.30 -0.67 -7.24
C ASN A 235 -10.05 -0.47 -5.75
N SER A 236 -10.50 0.65 -5.18
CA SER A 236 -10.34 1.00 -3.76
C SER A 236 -8.86 1.03 -3.36
N GLY A 237 -8.40 0.19 -2.43
CA GLY A 237 -6.97 0.08 -2.10
C GLY A 237 -6.09 -0.30 -3.31
N GLY A 238 -6.67 -0.96 -4.32
CA GLY A 238 -6.03 -1.21 -5.61
C GLY A 238 -5.92 0.07 -6.43
N GLY A 239 -6.94 0.92 -6.40
CA GLY A 239 -6.92 2.25 -7.03
C GLY A 239 -5.90 3.18 -6.37
N THR A 240 -5.73 3.09 -5.05
CA THR A 240 -4.63 3.74 -4.31
C THR A 240 -3.27 3.32 -4.86
N LEU A 241 -3.04 2.00 -4.98
CA LEU A 241 -1.79 1.48 -5.54
C LEU A 241 -1.61 1.85 -7.01
N THR A 242 -2.68 1.86 -7.82
CA THR A 242 -2.61 2.33 -9.21
C THR A 242 -2.12 3.77 -9.28
N CYS A 243 -2.63 4.68 -8.43
CA CYS A 243 -2.16 6.07 -8.37
C CYS A 243 -0.69 6.19 -7.93
N TYR A 244 -0.25 5.39 -6.95
CA TYR A 244 1.16 5.41 -6.53
C TYR A 244 2.09 4.84 -7.60
N LEU A 245 1.70 3.74 -8.23
CA LEU A 245 2.52 3.08 -9.24
C LEU A 245 2.64 3.94 -10.50
N MET A 246 1.55 4.54 -11.00
CA MET A 246 1.62 5.44 -12.16
C MET A 246 2.49 6.67 -11.90
N ALA A 247 2.58 7.12 -10.64
CA ALA A 247 3.42 8.26 -10.28
C ALA A 247 4.91 7.88 -10.16
N LEU A 248 5.21 6.63 -9.83
CA LEU A 248 6.56 6.18 -9.44
C LEU A 248 7.26 5.28 -10.47
N ASP A 249 6.52 4.67 -11.40
CA ASP A 249 7.06 3.79 -12.42
C ASP A 249 6.68 4.27 -13.82
N GLU A 250 7.65 4.88 -14.51
CA GLU A 250 7.46 5.57 -15.79
C GLU A 250 7.13 4.62 -16.96
N ARG A 251 7.28 3.31 -16.75
CA ARG A 251 6.88 2.30 -17.75
C ARG A 251 5.37 2.17 -17.89
N ILE A 252 4.60 2.64 -16.90
CA ILE A 252 3.13 2.61 -16.96
C ILE A 252 2.64 3.70 -17.90
N GLY A 253 2.32 3.32 -19.15
CA GLY A 253 1.81 4.25 -20.17
C GLY A 253 0.33 4.62 -19.99
N CYS A 254 -0.44 3.81 -19.27
CA CYS A 254 -1.85 4.05 -18.99
C CYS A 254 -2.26 3.57 -17.59
N ALA A 255 -3.03 4.37 -16.86
CA ALA A 255 -3.55 4.00 -15.55
C ALA A 255 -5.04 4.29 -15.42
N ALA A 256 -5.79 3.35 -14.83
CA ALA A 256 -7.22 3.48 -14.57
C ALA A 256 -7.52 3.20 -13.08
N PRO A 257 -7.23 4.15 -12.16
CA PRO A 257 -7.56 3.99 -10.75
C PRO A 257 -9.07 4.12 -10.52
N SER A 258 -9.67 3.18 -9.78
CA SER A 258 -11.11 3.19 -9.46
C SER A 258 -11.38 3.32 -7.97
N CYS A 259 -12.45 4.04 -7.61
CA CYS A 259 -12.94 4.23 -6.24
C CYS A 259 -11.87 4.64 -5.21
N TYR A 260 -10.98 5.56 -5.59
CA TYR A 260 -9.92 6.08 -4.72
C TYR A 260 -9.73 7.60 -4.83
N VAL A 261 -9.78 8.16 -6.04
CA VAL A 261 -9.38 9.56 -6.30
C VAL A 261 -10.28 10.53 -5.51
N THR A 262 -9.68 11.17 -4.52
CA THR A 262 -10.29 12.24 -3.70
C THR A 262 -9.19 13.19 -3.24
N SER A 263 -9.56 14.39 -2.80
CA SER A 263 -8.61 15.30 -2.15
C SER A 263 -8.61 15.07 -0.64
N MET A 264 -7.45 15.25 0.01
CA MET A 264 -7.39 15.20 1.47
C MET A 264 -8.29 16.24 2.12
N ARG A 265 -8.46 17.42 1.49
CA ARG A 265 -9.35 18.46 2.00
C ARG A 265 -10.81 17.97 2.04
N SER A 266 -11.29 17.45 0.93
CA SER A 266 -12.66 16.90 0.82
C SER A 266 -12.92 15.68 1.71
N LEU A 267 -11.88 14.99 2.17
CA LEU A 267 -12.00 13.88 3.12
C LEU A 267 -12.11 14.35 4.58
N LEU A 268 -11.57 15.54 4.87
CA LEU A 268 -11.48 16.09 6.23
C LEU A 268 -12.62 17.08 6.56
N GLU A 269 -13.23 17.68 5.53
CA GLU A 269 -14.46 18.48 5.59
C GLU A 269 -15.71 17.60 5.73
#